data_AF-A0A7W5J7H8-F1
#
_entry.id   AF-A0A7W5J7H8-F1
#
_cell.length_a   1.000
_cell.length_b   1.000
_cell.length_c   1.000
_cell.angle_alpha   90.00
_cell.angle_beta   90.00
_cell.angle_gamma   90.00
#
_symmetry.space_group_name_H-M   'P 1'
#
loop_
_entity.id
_entity.type
_entity.pdbx_description
1 polymer ?
#
loop_
_entity_poly.entity_id
_entity_poly.type
_entity_poly.pdbx_seq_one_letter_code
_entity_poly.pdbx_strand_id
1 'polypeptide(L)'
;MRPARSALVLLLLAAAGGAPAQASEQAAEPDPAKVDLARLIACQGQPEEFMALAVAQQDPLKAVALGWRPLPQANMFLSEYELAAPLTVFGHPTRRIAFAGSSVMAVLDLPDPRPLARQLELETAVDTPDKAMFGKELVSEEVRDPATGAALVRSAVLNVSNVTSHPGKTLVGCTYSIDPLEEEPAEAPAAG
;
A
#
# COMPACT_ATOMS: atom_id res chain seq x y z
N MET A 1 -75.04 -2.69 -54.65
CA MET A 1 -75.36 -3.02 -53.24
C MET A 1 -74.15 -2.66 -52.38
N ARG A 2 -74.43 -2.21 -51.15
CA ARG A 2 -73.59 -1.44 -50.21
C ARG A 2 -72.39 -2.22 -49.59
N PRO A 3 -71.47 -1.52 -48.88
CA PRO A 3 -70.01 -1.76 -48.83
C PRO A 3 -69.52 -2.37 -47.49
N ALA A 4 -68.20 -2.65 -47.38
CA ALA A 4 -67.51 -2.78 -46.08
C ALA A 4 -65.98 -2.58 -46.24
N ARG A 5 -65.42 -1.50 -45.66
CA ARG A 5 -64.59 -1.44 -44.42
C ARG A 5 -63.10 -1.74 -44.66
N SER A 6 -62.27 -0.71 -44.76
CA SER A 6 -61.43 -0.14 -43.68
C SER A 6 -60.66 -1.16 -42.84
N ALA A 7 -59.33 -1.15 -42.98
CA ALA A 7 -58.40 -0.94 -41.86
C ALA A 7 -56.97 -0.76 -42.40
N LEU A 8 -56.47 0.48 -42.29
CA LEU A 8 -55.06 0.82 -42.38
C LEU A 8 -54.42 0.45 -41.04
N VAL A 9 -53.41 -0.44 -41.02
CA VAL A 9 -52.59 -0.69 -39.84
C VAL A 9 -51.14 -0.41 -40.21
N LEU A 10 -50.64 0.77 -39.81
CA LEU A 10 -49.21 1.04 -39.74
C LEU A 10 -48.65 0.34 -38.49
N LEU A 11 -47.76 -0.64 -38.69
CA LEU A 11 -46.92 -1.20 -37.64
C LEU A 11 -45.60 -0.42 -37.60
N LEU A 12 -45.46 0.49 -36.64
CA LEU A 12 -44.18 1.04 -36.20
C LEU A 12 -43.59 0.10 -35.16
N LEU A 13 -42.64 -0.75 -35.55
CA LEU A 13 -41.77 -1.45 -34.61
C LEU A 13 -40.62 -0.53 -34.20
N ALA A 14 -40.75 0.11 -33.06
CA ALA A 14 -39.63 0.65 -32.30
C ALA A 14 -39.29 -0.36 -31.19
N ALA A 15 -38.22 -1.15 -31.38
CA ALA A 15 -37.64 -1.97 -30.32
C ALA A 15 -36.24 -1.42 -30.02
N ALA A 16 -36.14 -0.82 -28.84
CA ALA A 16 -34.96 -0.19 -28.29
C ALA A 16 -33.78 -1.18 -28.20
N GLY A 17 -32.62 -0.74 -28.69
CA GLY A 17 -31.35 -1.41 -28.41
C GLY A 17 -31.05 -1.34 -26.91
N GLY A 18 -31.18 -2.47 -26.23
CA GLY A 18 -30.60 -2.66 -24.91
C GLY A 18 -29.10 -2.80 -25.05
N ALA A 19 -28.36 -1.72 -24.84
CA ALA A 19 -26.93 -1.81 -24.57
C ALA A 19 -26.75 -2.53 -23.23
N PRO A 20 -25.85 -3.52 -23.10
CA PRO A 20 -25.52 -4.07 -21.80
C PRO A 20 -24.87 -2.95 -20.99
N ALA A 21 -25.49 -2.60 -19.86
CA ALA A 21 -24.83 -1.82 -18.84
C ALA A 21 -23.66 -2.66 -18.33
N GLN A 22 -22.44 -2.31 -18.74
CA GLN A 22 -21.24 -2.81 -18.07
C GLN A 22 -21.26 -2.19 -16.69
N ALA A 23 -21.69 -2.95 -15.69
CA ALA A 23 -21.43 -2.62 -14.30
C ALA A 23 -19.92 -2.54 -14.16
N SER A 24 -19.41 -1.35 -13.88
CA SER A 24 -18.03 -1.14 -13.49
C SER A 24 -17.77 -2.01 -12.27
N GLU A 25 -16.99 -3.08 -12.40
CA GLU A 25 -16.41 -3.77 -11.26
C GLU A 25 -15.47 -2.75 -10.59
N GLN A 26 -15.99 -1.97 -9.65
CA GLN A 26 -15.13 -1.32 -8.67
C GLN A 26 -14.36 -2.45 -7.98
N ALA A 27 -13.04 -2.49 -8.19
CA ALA A 27 -12.17 -3.40 -7.47
C ALA A 27 -12.49 -3.25 -5.97
N ALA A 28 -12.88 -4.35 -5.34
CA ALA A 28 -13.23 -4.33 -3.92
C ALA A 28 -12.02 -3.85 -3.11
N GLU A 29 -12.23 -2.87 -2.24
CA GLU A 29 -11.19 -2.37 -1.35
C GLU A 29 -10.66 -3.53 -0.46
N PRO A 30 -9.33 -3.65 -0.25
CA PRO A 30 -8.78 -4.74 0.54
C PRO A 30 -9.37 -4.78 1.96
N ASP A 31 -9.75 -5.98 2.41
CA ASP A 31 -10.18 -6.19 3.79
C ASP A 31 -8.96 -6.18 4.72
N PRO A 32 -8.82 -5.21 5.64
CA PRO A 32 -7.65 -5.10 6.50
C PRO A 32 -7.43 -6.34 7.37
N ALA A 33 -8.49 -7.09 7.71
CA ALA A 33 -8.37 -8.32 8.49
C ALA A 33 -7.74 -9.49 7.72
N LYS A 34 -7.63 -9.38 6.40
CA LYS A 34 -7.03 -10.40 5.52
C LYS A 34 -5.62 -10.05 5.06
N VAL A 35 -5.13 -8.86 5.37
CA VAL A 35 -3.78 -8.43 4.98
C VAL A 35 -2.73 -9.22 5.76
N ASP A 36 -1.79 -9.83 5.05
CA ASP A 36 -0.62 -10.45 5.65
C ASP A 36 0.40 -9.38 6.02
N LEU A 37 0.41 -9.01 7.29
CA LEU A 37 1.27 -7.98 7.85
C LEU A 37 2.76 -8.29 7.67
N ALA A 38 3.18 -9.55 7.75
CA ALA A 38 4.59 -9.91 7.59
C ALA A 38 5.04 -9.72 6.13
N ARG A 39 4.18 -10.10 5.17
CA ARG A 39 4.42 -9.83 3.74
C ARG A 39 4.45 -8.35 3.44
N LEU A 40 3.52 -7.57 4.00
CA LEU A 40 3.46 -6.13 3.79
C LEU A 40 4.71 -5.42 4.34
N ILE A 41 5.15 -5.77 5.55
CA ILE A 41 6.41 -5.26 6.14
C ILE A 41 7.62 -5.64 5.28
N ALA A 42 7.58 -6.79 4.59
CA ALA A 42 8.64 -7.27 3.71
C ALA A 42 8.55 -6.74 2.26
N CYS A 43 7.72 -5.73 1.98
CA CYS A 43 7.46 -5.21 0.62
C CYS A 43 6.88 -6.23 -0.37
N GLN A 44 6.14 -7.23 0.12
CA GLN A 44 5.53 -8.29 -0.69
C GLN A 44 4.00 -8.17 -0.80
N GLY A 45 3.43 -7.08 -0.29
CA GLY A 45 2.05 -6.66 -0.49
C GLY A 45 1.96 -5.44 -1.43
N GLN A 46 0.75 -4.93 -1.60
CA GLN A 46 0.42 -3.81 -2.49
C GLN A 46 0.14 -2.51 -1.71
N PRO A 47 0.31 -1.32 -2.32
CA PRO A 47 -0.02 -0.05 -1.67
C PRO A 47 -1.45 0.04 -1.15
N GLU A 48 -2.42 -0.58 -1.83
CA GLU A 48 -3.82 -0.61 -1.37
C GLU A 48 -4.01 -1.41 -0.09
N GLU A 49 -3.27 -2.50 0.10
CA GLU A 49 -3.30 -3.28 1.35
C GLU A 49 -2.72 -2.46 2.51
N PHE A 50 -1.65 -1.71 2.26
CA PHE A 50 -1.13 -0.75 3.22
C PHE A 50 -2.16 0.32 3.58
N MET A 51 -2.83 0.90 2.58
CA MET A 51 -3.85 1.92 2.80
C MET A 51 -5.03 1.40 3.63
N ALA A 52 -5.51 0.19 3.36
CA ALA A 52 -6.56 -0.44 4.15
C ALA A 52 -6.17 -0.55 5.65
N LEU A 53 -4.93 -0.96 5.94
CA LEU A 53 -4.42 -1.00 7.32
C LEU A 53 -4.20 0.40 7.91
N ALA A 54 -3.67 1.33 7.13
CA ALA A 54 -3.39 2.70 7.57
C ALA A 54 -4.67 3.47 7.93
N VAL A 55 -5.79 3.18 7.26
CA VAL A 55 -7.12 3.69 7.63
C VAL A 55 -7.65 2.96 8.87
N ALA A 56 -7.55 1.63 8.92
CA ALA A 56 -8.04 0.85 10.06
C ALA A 56 -7.36 1.25 11.38
N GLN A 57 -6.05 1.53 11.37
CA GLN A 57 -5.31 1.88 12.59
C GLN A 57 -5.68 3.24 13.21
N GLN A 58 -6.29 4.14 12.43
CA GLN A 58 -6.77 5.44 12.93
C GLN A 58 -8.00 5.31 13.85
N ASP A 59 -8.71 4.18 13.78
CA ASP A 59 -9.84 3.85 14.63
C ASP A 59 -9.41 2.82 15.69
N PRO A 60 -9.38 3.18 16.99
CA PRO A 60 -8.97 2.28 18.05
C PRO A 60 -9.76 0.96 18.10
N LEU A 61 -11.05 0.97 17.76
CA LEU A 61 -11.87 -0.23 17.78
C LEU A 61 -11.51 -1.17 16.63
N LYS A 62 -11.23 -0.62 15.44
CA LYS A 62 -10.77 -1.41 14.30
C LYS A 62 -9.38 -1.98 14.54
N ALA A 63 -8.45 -1.20 15.10
CA ALA A 63 -7.14 -1.71 15.49
C ALA A 63 -7.26 -2.89 16.48
N VAL A 64 -8.11 -2.77 17.50
CA VAL A 64 -8.37 -3.86 18.46
C VAL A 64 -8.99 -5.08 17.77
N ALA A 65 -9.90 -4.89 16.81
CA ALA A 65 -10.48 -5.99 16.03
C ALA A 65 -9.43 -6.73 15.17
N LEU A 66 -8.35 -6.05 14.75
CA LEU A 66 -7.18 -6.66 14.11
C LEU A 66 -6.24 -7.36 15.10
N GLY A 67 -6.58 -7.36 16.40
CA GLY A 67 -5.74 -7.90 17.46
C GLY A 67 -4.57 -6.97 17.83
N TRP A 68 -4.67 -5.68 17.55
CA TRP A 68 -3.63 -4.70 17.84
C TRP A 68 -4.02 -3.87 19.06
N ARG A 69 -3.14 -3.85 20.05
CA ARG A 69 -3.29 -3.02 21.24
C ARG A 69 -2.37 -1.81 21.11
N PRO A 70 -2.90 -0.57 21.07
CA PRO A 70 -2.08 0.63 20.96
C PRO A 70 -1.12 0.71 22.15
N LEU A 71 0.11 1.14 21.87
CA LEU A 71 1.14 1.42 22.88
C LEU A 71 1.17 2.92 23.21
N PRO A 72 1.68 3.31 24.39
CA PRO A 72 1.90 4.72 24.70
C PRO A 72 2.79 5.39 23.66
N GLN A 73 2.42 6.58 23.21
CA GLN A 73 3.17 7.31 22.19
C GLN A 73 4.52 7.76 22.77
N ALA A 74 5.60 7.10 22.35
CA ALA A 74 6.98 7.46 22.70
C ALA A 74 7.65 8.33 21.63
N ASN A 75 7.12 8.33 20.40
CA ASN A 75 7.59 9.10 19.27
C ASN A 75 6.38 9.67 18.51
N MET A 76 6.31 10.99 18.33
CA MET A 76 5.17 11.65 17.70
C MET A 76 4.98 11.30 16.21
N PHE A 77 6.00 10.73 15.57
CA PHE A 77 5.95 10.30 14.18
C PHE A 77 5.57 8.82 14.03
N LEU A 78 5.44 8.08 15.14
CA LEU A 78 5.11 6.65 15.15
C LEU A 78 3.79 6.39 15.86
N SER A 79 2.92 5.62 15.21
CA SER A 79 1.78 4.95 15.86
C SER A 79 2.17 3.50 16.11
N GLU A 80 2.32 3.12 17.38
CA GLU A 80 2.81 1.80 17.77
C GLU A 80 1.74 0.91 18.35
N TYR A 81 1.84 -0.38 18.05
CA TYR A 81 0.91 -1.40 18.50
C TYR A 81 1.63 -2.66 18.95
N GLU A 82 1.13 -3.26 20.03
CA GLU A 82 1.42 -4.62 20.43
C GLU A 82 0.40 -5.56 19.77
N LEU A 83 0.88 -6.59 19.09
CA LEU A 83 0.09 -7.61 18.42
C LEU A 83 -0.36 -8.68 19.40
N ALA A 84 -1.56 -9.24 19.22
CA ALA A 84 -2.06 -10.36 20.01
C ALA A 84 -1.23 -11.65 19.77
N ALA A 85 -0.89 -11.94 18.52
CA ALA A 85 0.00 -13.02 18.12
C ALA A 85 1.35 -12.47 17.62
N PRO A 86 2.48 -13.13 17.91
CA PRO A 86 3.76 -12.70 17.36
C PRO A 86 3.77 -12.90 15.85
N LEU A 87 4.43 -11.99 15.13
CA LEU A 87 4.77 -12.16 13.72
C LEU A 87 6.27 -12.41 13.59
N THR A 88 6.68 -13.06 12.50
CA THR A 88 8.11 -13.24 12.17
C THR A 88 8.38 -12.51 10.87
N VAL A 89 9.38 -11.62 10.88
CA VAL A 89 9.83 -10.86 9.70
C VAL A 89 11.34 -11.02 9.59
N PHE A 90 11.81 -11.40 8.41
CA PHE A 90 13.23 -11.68 8.13
C PHE A 90 13.90 -12.64 9.13
N GLY A 91 13.14 -13.61 9.67
CA GLY A 91 13.63 -14.58 10.66
C GLY A 91 13.62 -14.07 12.11
N HIS A 92 13.16 -12.85 12.36
CA HIS A 92 13.09 -12.27 13.70
C HIS A 92 11.64 -12.21 14.19
N PRO A 93 11.32 -12.82 15.35
CA PRO A 93 10.02 -12.69 15.95
C PRO A 93 9.85 -11.29 16.56
N THR A 94 8.66 -10.72 16.42
CA THR A 94 8.26 -9.52 17.16
C THR A 94 6.78 -9.56 17.47
N ARG A 95 6.38 -8.79 18.47
CA ARG A 95 4.99 -8.47 18.78
C ARG A 95 4.69 -6.99 18.60
N ARG A 96 5.63 -6.21 18.07
CA ARG A 96 5.50 -4.76 17.98
C ARG A 96 5.62 -4.30 16.55
N ILE A 97 4.66 -3.49 16.14
CA ILE A 97 4.69 -2.79 14.87
C ILE A 97 4.54 -1.30 15.07
N ALA A 98 5.00 -0.55 14.07
CA ALA A 98 4.86 0.89 14.01
C ALA A 98 4.39 1.31 12.61
N PHE A 99 3.51 2.31 12.56
CA PHE A 99 3.18 3.05 11.35
C PHE A 99 3.89 4.41 11.37
N ALA A 100 4.44 4.82 10.22
CA ALA A 100 5.09 6.12 10.03
C ALA A 100 4.88 6.62 8.60
N GLY A 101 4.10 7.70 8.42
CA GLY A 101 3.74 8.17 7.07
C GLY A 101 3.10 7.04 6.26
N SER A 102 3.66 6.74 5.08
CA SER A 102 3.25 5.63 4.21
C SER A 102 3.99 4.32 4.49
N SER A 103 4.50 4.14 5.71
CA SER A 103 5.28 2.95 6.09
C SER A 103 4.62 2.14 7.19
N VAL A 104 4.79 0.82 7.10
CA VAL A 104 4.49 -0.14 8.17
C VAL A 104 5.74 -0.95 8.48
N MET A 105 6.08 -1.07 9.77
CA MET A 105 7.35 -1.62 10.22
C MET A 105 7.18 -2.58 11.39
N ALA A 106 8.02 -3.59 11.42
CA ALA A 106 8.32 -4.38 12.60
C ALA A 106 9.32 -3.62 13.49
N VAL A 107 9.05 -3.58 14.80
CA VAL A 107 10.01 -3.12 15.80
C VAL A 107 10.71 -4.34 16.38
N LEU A 108 11.95 -4.58 15.97
CA LEU A 108 12.73 -5.77 16.32
C LEU A 108 13.62 -5.52 17.53
N ASP A 109 13.77 -6.55 18.35
CA ASP A 109 14.72 -6.59 19.47
C ASP A 109 16.14 -6.87 18.99
N LEU A 110 16.62 -6.04 18.05
CA LEU A 110 17.96 -6.08 17.47
C LEU A 110 18.64 -4.73 17.73
N PRO A 111 19.75 -4.70 18.50
CA PRO A 111 20.39 -3.44 18.88
C PRO A 111 21.18 -2.78 17.74
N ASP A 112 21.72 -3.56 16.80
CA ASP A 112 22.43 -3.04 15.62
C ASP A 112 21.65 -3.38 14.34
N PRO A 113 21.21 -2.38 13.56
CA PRO A 113 20.51 -2.61 12.30
C PRO A 113 21.43 -3.12 11.17
N ARG A 114 22.75 -2.90 11.26
CA ARG A 114 23.68 -3.16 10.16
C ARG A 114 23.77 -4.62 9.70
N PRO A 115 23.77 -5.63 10.59
CA PRO A 115 23.77 -7.03 10.17
C PRO A 115 22.54 -7.38 9.32
N LEU A 116 21.36 -6.89 9.73
CA LEU A 116 20.12 -7.11 8.99
C LEU A 116 20.15 -6.39 7.64
N ALA A 117 20.60 -5.13 7.60
CA ALA A 117 20.73 -4.37 6.36
C ALA A 117 21.67 -5.06 5.36
N ARG A 118 22.80 -5.61 5.81
CA ARG A 118 23.72 -6.40 4.97
C ARG A 118 23.09 -7.69 4.47
N GLN A 119 22.37 -8.42 5.33
CA GLN A 119 21.66 -9.64 4.94
C GLN A 119 20.61 -9.36 3.86
N LEU A 120 19.98 -8.19 3.90
CA LEU A 120 18.96 -7.76 2.95
C LEU A 120 19.52 -6.99 1.75
N GLU A 121 20.85 -6.85 1.65
CA GLU A 121 21.54 -6.14 0.57
C GLU A 121 21.02 -4.71 0.34
N LEU A 122 20.75 -3.99 1.43
CA LEU A 122 20.23 -2.62 1.40
C LEU A 122 21.34 -1.60 1.16
N GLU A 123 20.98 -0.50 0.51
CA GLU A 123 21.87 0.63 0.26
C GLU A 123 21.96 1.53 1.49
N THR A 124 23.13 2.14 1.70
CA THR A 124 23.36 3.04 2.83
C THR A 124 22.85 4.44 2.53
N ALA A 125 21.87 4.91 3.31
CA ALA A 125 21.45 6.30 3.32
C ALA A 125 22.19 7.10 4.41
N VAL A 126 22.28 6.55 5.62
CA VAL A 126 23.02 7.15 6.75
C VAL A 126 23.71 6.03 7.53
N ASP A 127 25.01 6.19 7.81
CA ASP A 127 25.75 5.26 8.67
C ASP A 127 26.72 6.01 9.59
N THR A 128 26.27 6.26 10.81
CA THR A 128 27.07 6.83 11.90
C THR A 128 26.92 5.96 13.16
N PRO A 129 27.84 6.04 14.14
CA PRO A 129 27.73 5.25 15.36
C PRO A 129 26.36 5.32 16.04
N ASP A 130 25.73 6.51 16.03
CA ASP A 130 24.45 6.75 16.72
C ASP A 130 23.22 6.57 15.82
N LYS A 131 23.37 6.73 14.49
CA LYS A 131 22.25 6.71 13.54
C LYS A 131 22.59 5.86 12.31
N ALA A 132 21.72 4.92 12.01
CA ALA A 132 21.85 4.07 10.84
C ALA A 132 20.51 3.97 10.10
N MET A 133 20.56 4.15 8.78
CA MET A 133 19.42 4.08 7.88
C MET A 133 19.87 3.46 6.56
N PHE A 134 19.18 2.40 6.16
CA PHE A 134 19.40 1.66 4.94
C PHE A 134 18.10 1.48 4.20
N GLY A 135 18.14 1.53 2.88
CA GLY A 135 16.96 1.44 2.03
C GLY A 135 17.26 0.73 0.71
N LYS A 136 16.24 0.14 0.10
CA LYS A 136 16.30 -0.34 -1.28
C LYS A 136 14.91 -0.34 -1.89
N GLU A 137 14.76 0.21 -3.08
CA GLU A 137 13.54 0.06 -3.85
C GLU A 137 13.45 -1.39 -4.37
N LEU A 138 12.38 -2.08 -4.01
CA LEU A 138 12.15 -3.47 -4.38
C LEU A 138 11.07 -3.61 -5.47
N VAL A 139 10.18 -2.63 -5.55
CA VAL A 139 9.11 -2.56 -6.54
C VAL A 139 9.09 -1.16 -7.12
N SER A 140 9.01 -1.08 -8.44
CA SER A 140 8.74 0.13 -9.21
C SER A 140 8.00 -0.33 -10.46
N GLU A 141 6.67 -0.26 -10.41
CA GLU A 141 5.79 -0.87 -11.41
C GLU A 141 4.85 0.19 -12.00
N GLU A 142 4.90 0.35 -13.33
CA GLU A 142 3.91 1.15 -14.05
C GLU A 142 2.57 0.41 -14.12
N VAL A 143 1.51 1.11 -13.72
CA VAL A 143 0.13 0.63 -13.78
C VAL A 143 -0.77 1.68 -14.41
N ARG A 144 -1.97 1.27 -14.80
CA ARG A 144 -3.03 2.20 -15.21
C ARG A 144 -4.11 2.24 -14.17
N ASP A 145 -4.53 3.45 -13.81
CA ASP A 145 -5.72 3.65 -12.99
C ASP A 145 -6.96 3.12 -13.74
N PRO A 146 -7.72 2.17 -13.17
CA PRO A 146 -8.84 1.57 -13.87
C PRO A 146 -10.04 2.51 -14.04
N ALA A 147 -10.15 3.56 -13.22
CA ALA A 147 -11.25 4.51 -13.27
C ALA A 147 -10.97 5.68 -14.23
N THR A 148 -9.73 6.15 -14.30
CA THR A 148 -9.32 7.35 -15.05
C THR A 148 -8.44 7.05 -16.25
N GLY A 149 -7.81 5.87 -16.31
CA GLY A 149 -6.86 5.49 -17.34
C GLY A 149 -5.46 6.13 -17.19
N ALA A 150 -5.25 6.94 -16.15
CA ALA A 150 -3.99 7.61 -15.88
C ALA A 150 -2.84 6.61 -15.67
N ALA A 151 -1.66 6.95 -16.18
CA ALA A 151 -0.44 6.18 -15.92
C ALA A 151 0.08 6.53 -14.51
N LEU A 152 0.34 5.50 -13.71
CA LEU A 152 0.81 5.60 -12.34
C LEU A 152 2.03 4.70 -12.15
N VAL A 153 2.87 5.01 -11.16
CA VAL A 153 3.97 4.16 -10.68
C VAL A 153 3.64 3.72 -9.26
N ARG A 154 3.60 2.42 -9.03
CA ARG A 154 3.56 1.83 -7.69
C ARG A 154 4.98 1.56 -7.24
N SER A 155 5.36 2.08 -6.07
CA SER A 155 6.67 1.79 -5.50
C SER A 155 6.57 1.12 -4.13
N ALA A 156 7.58 0.34 -3.80
CA ALA A 156 7.78 -0.25 -2.48
C ALA A 156 9.26 -0.20 -2.10
N VAL A 157 9.59 0.53 -1.04
CA VAL A 157 10.96 0.71 -0.55
C VAL A 157 11.12 0.02 0.79
N LEU A 158 11.99 -0.98 0.84
CA LEU A 158 12.34 -1.67 2.08
C LEU A 158 13.36 -0.84 2.85
N ASN A 159 13.08 -0.57 4.12
CA ASN A 159 13.91 0.26 4.99
C ASN A 159 14.31 -0.50 6.26
N VAL A 160 15.56 -0.32 6.70
CA VAL A 160 16.08 -0.77 8.00
C VAL A 160 16.74 0.41 8.69
N SER A 161 16.34 0.72 9.92
CA SER A 161 16.89 1.86 10.65
C SER A 161 16.86 1.71 12.17
N ASN A 162 17.54 2.60 12.87
CA ASN A 162 17.35 2.83 14.30
C ASN A 162 16.76 4.24 14.55
N VAL A 163 16.19 4.43 15.75
CA VAL A 163 15.68 5.73 16.20
C VAL A 163 15.91 5.89 17.71
N THR A 164 16.21 7.10 18.15
CA THR A 164 16.58 7.41 19.55
C THR A 164 15.45 7.13 20.54
N SER A 165 14.19 7.24 20.12
CA SER A 165 13.02 6.88 20.93
C SER A 165 12.93 5.39 21.24
N HIS A 166 13.68 4.54 20.53
CA HIS A 166 13.63 3.08 20.63
C HIS A 166 15.03 2.50 20.86
N PRO A 167 15.67 2.78 22.01
CA PRO A 167 17.02 2.31 22.28
C PRO A 167 17.10 0.77 22.23
N GLY A 168 18.12 0.26 21.55
CA GLY A 168 18.36 -1.18 21.40
C GLY A 168 17.35 -1.89 20.48
N LYS A 169 16.60 -1.14 19.65
CA LYS A 169 15.68 -1.69 18.65
C LYS A 169 16.08 -1.29 17.24
N THR A 170 15.71 -2.15 16.31
CA THR A 170 15.79 -1.92 14.87
C THR A 170 14.38 -1.86 14.32
N LEU A 171 14.10 -0.84 13.51
CA LEU A 171 12.87 -0.73 12.75
C LEU A 171 13.14 -1.27 11.35
N VAL A 172 12.36 -2.25 10.92
CA VAL A 172 12.41 -2.75 9.55
C VAL A 172 11.01 -2.75 8.96
N GLY A 173 10.85 -2.24 7.75
CA GLY A 173 9.57 -2.28 7.08
C GLY A 173 9.55 -1.65 5.72
N CYS A 174 8.35 -1.60 5.15
CA CYS A 174 8.15 -1.14 3.80
C CYS A 174 7.44 0.20 3.77
N THR A 175 7.90 1.07 2.89
CA THR A 175 7.23 2.31 2.50
C THR A 175 6.56 2.09 1.16
N TYR A 176 5.28 2.43 1.05
CA TYR A 176 4.49 2.28 -0.17
C TYR A 176 4.14 3.64 -0.78
N SER A 177 4.13 3.74 -2.11
CA SER A 177 3.60 4.89 -2.83
C SER A 177 2.84 4.50 -4.09
N ILE A 178 1.95 5.39 -4.51
CA ILE A 178 1.32 5.40 -5.83
C ILE A 178 1.47 6.84 -6.34
N ASP A 179 2.33 7.04 -7.33
CA ASP A 179 2.63 8.36 -7.88
C ASP A 179 2.21 8.40 -9.35
N PRO A 180 1.87 9.57 -9.92
CA PRO A 180 1.71 9.71 -11.37
C PRO A 180 3.00 9.33 -12.09
N LEU A 181 2.91 8.69 -13.25
CA LEU A 181 4.08 8.50 -14.10
C LEU A 181 4.58 9.87 -14.57
N GLU A 182 5.79 10.24 -14.17
CA GLU A 182 6.43 11.46 -14.65
C GLU A 182 6.78 11.28 -16.13
N GLU A 183 6.42 12.25 -16.97
CA GLU A 183 6.90 12.28 -18.36
C GLU A 183 8.38 12.67 -18.36
N GLU A 184 9.27 11.83 -18.89
CA GLU A 184 10.68 12.20 -19.04
C GLU A 184 10.77 13.51 -19.86
N PRO A 185 11.46 14.56 -19.36
CA PRO A 185 11.58 15.79 -20.11
C PRO A 185 12.32 15.50 -21.42
N ALA A 186 11.66 15.78 -22.54
CA ALA A 186 12.23 15.59 -23.87
C ALA A 186 13.62 16.24 -23.95
N GLU A 187 14.64 15.42 -24.24
CA GLU A 187 16.02 15.86 -24.46
C GLU A 187 16.00 16.97 -25.53
N ALA A 188 16.28 18.20 -25.13
CA ALA A 188 16.30 19.33 -26.04
C ALA A 188 17.34 19.04 -27.13
N PRO A 189 17.00 19.19 -28.44
CA PRO A 189 17.94 18.88 -29.50
C PRO A 189 19.19 19.74 -29.31
N ALA A 190 20.34 19.10 -29.26
CA ALA A 190 21.63 19.75 -29.16
C ALA A 190 21.74 20.80 -30.29
N ALA A 191 21.80 22.08 -29.90
CA ALA A 191 22.06 23.16 -30.84
C ALA A 191 23.50 23.01 -31.35
N GLY A 192 23.63 22.60 -32.61
CA GLY A 192 24.88 22.60 -33.37
C GLY A 192 25.26 23.98 -33.88
#